data_AF-A0A6V7I799-F1
#
_entry.id   AF-A0A6V7I799-F1
#
_cell.length_a   1.000
_cell.length_b   1.000
_cell.length_c   1.000
_cell.angle_alpha   90.00
_cell.angle_beta   90.00
_cell.angle_gamma   90.00
#
_symmetry.space_group_name_H-M   'P 1'
#
loop_
_entity.id
_entity.type
_entity.pdbx_description
1 polymer ?
#
loop_
_entity_poly.entity_id
_entity_poly.type
_entity_poly.pdbx_seq_one_letter_code
_entity_poly.pdbx_strand_id
1 'polypeptide(L)'
;VFDRLKEERPNFIEKIIPIVGDTSKEGLGIPDVERRVLIERVSVVFHVAASVRFDDSLKHAIFLNTRSTRDMCILAAQMKNLK
;
A
#
# COMPACT_ATOMS: atom_id res chain seq x y z
N VAL A 1 -16.04 1.47 15.83
CA VAL A 1 -15.03 0.55 15.23
C VAL A 1 -13.61 0.82 15.73
N PHE A 2 -13.23 2.04 16.12
CA PHE A 2 -11.89 2.34 16.66
C PHE A 2 -11.90 3.01 18.05
N ASP A 3 -12.99 2.86 18.80
CA ASP A 3 -13.23 3.64 20.02
C ASP A 3 -12.23 3.26 21.13
N ARG A 4 -11.97 1.96 21.30
CA ARG A 4 -10.91 1.45 22.18
C ARG A 4 -9.51 1.99 21.83
N LEU A 5 -9.19 2.14 20.54
CA LEU A 5 -7.88 2.70 20.11
C LEU A 5 -7.77 4.18 20.48
N LYS A 6 -8.86 4.96 20.30
CA LYS A 6 -8.92 6.38 20.67
C LYS A 6 -8.74 6.57 22.17
N GLU A 7 -9.32 5.69 22.98
CA GLU A 7 -9.19 5.70 24.44
C GLU A 7 -7.77 5.31 24.90
N GLU A 8 -7.24 4.19 24.42
CA GLU A 8 -5.94 3.67 24.86
C GLU A 8 -4.74 4.45 24.27
N ARG A 9 -4.90 5.03 23.07
CA ARG A 9 -3.84 5.72 22.30
C ARG A 9 -4.38 6.95 21.58
N PRO A 10 -4.72 8.04 22.28
CA PRO A 10 -5.33 9.23 21.68
C PRO A 10 -4.51 9.85 20.53
N ASN A 11 -3.17 9.77 20.58
CA ASN A 11 -2.27 10.32 19.57
C ASN A 11 -1.92 9.33 18.44
N PHE A 12 -2.68 8.24 18.25
CA PHE A 12 -2.35 7.22 17.23
C PHE A 12 -2.21 7.79 15.81
N ILE A 13 -2.91 8.90 15.52
CA ILE A 13 -2.89 9.57 14.21
C ILE A 13 -1.47 10.07 13.86
N GLU A 14 -0.67 10.46 14.85
CA GLU A 14 0.72 10.91 14.62
C GLU A 14 1.61 9.81 14.02
N LYS A 15 1.21 8.53 14.14
CA LYS A 15 1.91 7.39 13.54
C LYS A 15 1.49 7.13 12.09
N ILE A 16 0.47 7.82 11.59
CA ILE A 16 -0.08 7.63 10.25
C ILE A 16 0.60 8.63 9.30
N ILE A 17 1.35 8.11 8.34
CA ILE A 17 1.97 8.91 7.28
C ILE A 17 1.27 8.53 5.97
N PRO A 18 0.35 9.38 5.46
CA PRO A 18 -0.32 9.08 4.19
C PRO A 18 0.66 9.22 3.02
N ILE A 19 0.54 8.33 2.05
CA ILE A 19 1.27 8.37 0.78
C ILE A 19 0.25 8.33 -0.35
N VAL A 20 0.39 9.25 -1.31
CA VAL A 20 -0.45 9.26 -2.50
C VAL A 20 -0.06 8.10 -3.41
N GLY A 21 -1.05 7.37 -3.92
CA GLY A 21 -0.86 6.25 -4.83
C GLY A 21 -2.18 5.71 -5.37
N ASP A 22 -2.09 4.92 -6.43
CA ASP A 22 -3.21 4.22 -7.07
C ASP A 22 -2.71 2.86 -7.59
N THR A 23 -3.19 1.78 -6.98
CA THR A 23 -2.79 0.41 -7.32
C THR A 23 -3.19 -0.01 -8.74
N SER A 24 -4.13 0.71 -9.37
CA SER A 24 -4.50 0.51 -10.78
C SER A 24 -3.52 1.17 -11.76
N LYS A 25 -2.52 1.91 -11.28
CA LYS A 25 -1.44 2.51 -12.08
C LYS A 25 -0.18 1.67 -11.98
N GLU A 26 0.68 1.81 -12.99
CA GLU A 26 2.00 1.17 -12.97
C GLU A 26 2.84 1.74 -11.82
N GLY A 27 3.63 0.88 -11.19
CA GLY A 27 4.46 1.30 -10.06
C GLY A 27 3.64 1.80 -8.85
N LEU A 28 2.37 1.39 -8.77
CA LEU A 28 1.40 1.78 -7.74
C LEU A 28 1.03 3.27 -7.75
N GLY A 29 1.40 4.02 -8.80
CA GLY A 29 1.13 5.46 -8.88
C GLY A 29 1.80 6.29 -7.78
N ILE A 30 2.82 5.74 -7.11
CA ILE A 30 3.55 6.40 -6.03
C ILE A 30 4.61 7.31 -6.64
N PRO A 31 4.70 8.60 -6.26
CA PRO A 31 5.74 9.47 -6.77
C PRO A 31 7.14 9.05 -6.27
N ASP A 32 8.17 9.37 -7.04
CA ASP A 32 9.54 8.88 -6.80
C ASP A 32 10.11 9.28 -5.43
N VAL A 33 9.71 10.44 -4.89
CA VAL A 33 10.17 10.93 -3.60
C VAL A 33 9.66 10.03 -2.47
N GLU A 34 8.37 9.73 -2.46
CA GLU A 34 7.71 8.86 -1.49
C GLU A 34 8.16 7.40 -1.68
N ARG A 35 8.39 6.98 -2.93
CA ARG A 35 8.95 5.65 -3.23
C ARG A 35 10.28 5.43 -2.53
N ARG A 36 11.18 6.43 -2.52
CA ARG A 36 12.46 6.34 -1.79
C ARG A 36 12.24 6.23 -0.28
N VAL A 37 11.32 7.02 0.28
CA VAL A 37 10.99 6.94 1.71
C VAL A 37 10.54 5.52 2.09
N LEU A 38 9.69 4.89 1.26
CA LEU A 38 9.25 3.51 1.46
C LEU A 38 10.42 2.52 1.42
N ILE A 39 11.28 2.62 0.41
CA ILE A 39 12.47 1.77 0.26
C ILE A 39 13.40 1.88 1.48
N GLU A 40 13.61 3.09 2.00
CA GLU A 40 14.52 3.33 3.11
C GLU A 40 13.96 2.95 4.48
N ARG A 41 12.63 2.94 4.68
CA ARG A 41 12.03 2.89 6.03
C ARG A 41 11.12 1.70 6.29
N VAL A 42 10.54 1.07 5.27
CA VAL A 42 9.57 -0.01 5.48
C VAL A 42 10.29 -1.33 5.80
N SER A 43 9.77 -2.04 6.79
CA SER A 43 10.26 -3.36 7.23
C SER A 43 9.23 -4.48 7.15
N VAL A 44 7.96 -4.13 6.97
CA VAL A 44 6.83 -5.07 6.80
C VAL A 44 5.83 -4.43 5.84
N VAL A 45 5.32 -5.21 4.89
CA VAL A 45 4.31 -4.78 3.93
C VAL A 45 3.01 -5.55 4.18
N PHE A 46 1.92 -4.83 4.38
CA PHE A 46 0.56 -5.38 4.36
C PHE A 46 -0.13 -4.92 3.07
N HIS A 47 -0.22 -5.81 2.08
CA HIS A 47 -0.88 -5.50 0.81
C HIS A 47 -2.34 -5.96 0.83
N VAL A 48 -3.24 -5.06 1.22
CA VAL A 48 -4.68 -5.34 1.40
C VAL A 48 -5.55 -4.65 0.33
N ALA A 49 -4.94 -3.87 -0.56
CA ALA A 49 -5.65 -3.15 -1.62
C ALA A 49 -6.07 -4.12 -2.74
N ALA A 50 -7.37 -4.25 -2.97
CA ALA A 50 -7.96 -5.04 -4.05
C ALA A 50 -9.39 -4.56 -4.32
N SER A 51 -9.91 -4.87 -5.51
CA SER A 51 -11.36 -4.89 -5.73
C SER A 51 -11.89 -6.29 -5.46
N VAL A 52 -12.99 -6.34 -4.72
CA VAL A 52 -13.79 -7.55 -4.45
C VAL A 52 -15.10 -7.54 -5.23
N ARG A 53 -15.23 -6.66 -6.23
CA ARG A 53 -16.41 -6.56 -7.08
C ARG A 53 -16.44 -7.69 -8.10
N PHE A 54 -17.59 -8.35 -8.22
CA PHE A 54 -17.79 -9.46 -9.16
C PHE A 54 -18.17 -9.00 -10.56
N ASP A 55 -18.58 -7.73 -10.72
CA ASP A 55 -18.95 -7.09 -11.97
C ASP A 55 -17.78 -6.34 -12.63
N ASP A 56 -16.57 -6.45 -12.08
CA ASP A 56 -15.38 -5.89 -12.71
C ASP A 56 -15.05 -6.61 -14.03
N SER A 57 -14.74 -5.82 -15.06
CA SER A 57 -14.11 -6.39 -16.25
C SER A 57 -12.81 -7.10 -15.88
N LEU A 58 -12.52 -8.22 -16.55
CA LEU A 58 -11.29 -8.99 -16.33
C LEU A 58 -10.03 -8.11 -16.40
N LYS A 59 -9.98 -7.18 -17.36
CA LYS A 59 -8.86 -6.24 -17.50
C LYS A 59 -8.67 -5.37 -16.26
N HIS A 60 -9.76 -4.86 -15.68
CA HIS A 60 -9.70 -4.05 -14.47
C HIS A 60 -9.23 -4.87 -13.27
N ALA A 61 -9.80 -6.07 -13.07
CA ALA A 61 -9.41 -6.98 -12.01
C ALA A 61 -7.92 -7.37 -12.09
N ILE A 62 -7.40 -7.64 -13.30
CA ILE A 62 -5.98 -7.94 -13.51
C ILE A 62 -5.10 -6.76 -13.09
N PHE A 63 -5.43 -5.54 -13.48
CA PHE A 63 -4.60 -4.38 -13.13
C PHE A 63 -4.64 -4.06 -11.64
N LEU A 64 -5.81 -4.13 -11.02
CA LEU A 64 -6.00 -3.71 -9.64
C LEU A 64 -5.58 -4.77 -8.62
N ASN A 65 -5.70 -6.06 -8.94
CA ASN A 65 -5.43 -7.14 -7.99
C ASN A 65 -4.12 -7.89 -8.34
N THR A 66 -3.91 -8.23 -9.61
CA THR A 66 -2.75 -9.05 -10.02
C THR A 66 -1.50 -8.20 -10.27
N ARG A 67 -1.58 -7.18 -11.14
CA ARG A 67 -0.41 -6.33 -11.45
C ARG A 67 0.00 -5.49 -10.24
N SER A 68 -0.94 -4.96 -9.48
CA SER A 68 -0.64 -4.23 -8.24
C SER A 68 0.17 -5.07 -7.25
N THR A 69 -0.21 -6.34 -7.04
CA THR A 69 0.54 -7.27 -6.18
C THR A 69 1.95 -7.47 -6.72
N ARG A 70 2.11 -7.70 -8.03
CA ARG A 70 3.43 -7.79 -8.69
C ARG A 70 4.27 -6.53 -8.47
N ASP A 71 3.70 -5.36 -8.72
CA ASP A 71 4.41 -4.09 -8.62
C ASP A 71 4.80 -3.79 -7.16
N MET A 72 3.97 -4.21 -6.20
CA MET A 72 4.29 -4.16 -4.78
C MET A 72 5.41 -5.13 -4.41
N CYS A 73 5.45 -6.35 -4.95
CA CYS A 73 6.59 -7.25 -4.77
C CYS A 73 7.89 -6.65 -5.34
N ILE A 74 7.84 -5.99 -6.51
CA ILE A 74 8.99 -5.30 -7.10
C ILE A 74 9.50 -4.17 -6.20
N LEU A 75 8.59 -3.35 -5.66
CA LEU A 75 8.96 -2.31 -4.70
C LEU A 75 9.49 -2.89 -3.38
N ALA A 76 8.87 -3.95 -2.87
CA ALA A 76 9.29 -4.64 -1.65
C ALA A 76 10.70 -5.23 -1.78
N ALA A 77 11.05 -5.80 -2.94
CA ALA A 77 12.39 -6.30 -3.21
C ALA A 77 13.49 -5.21 -3.15
N GLN A 78 13.11 -3.94 -3.24
CA GLN A 78 14.04 -2.81 -3.11
C GLN A 78 14.16 -2.31 -1.67
N MET A 79 13.27 -2.71 -0.76
CA MET A 79 13.23 -2.20 0.62
C MET A 79 14.39 -2.74 1.46
N LYS A 80 15.12 -1.83 2.11
CA LYS A 80 16.36 -2.17 2.82
C LYS A 80 16.15 -2.90 4.15
N ASN A 81 14.97 -2.72 4.76
CA ASN A 81 14.70 -3.23 6.11
C ASN A 81 13.61 -4.31 6.12
N LEU A 82 13.20 -4.81 4.94
CA LEU A 82 12.15 -5.82 4.84
C LEU A 82 12.64 -7.13 5.49
N LYS A 83 11.85 -7.63 6.45
CA LYS A 83 12.17 -8.82 7.26
C LYS A 83 11.59 -10.10 6.68
#